data_AF-A0A327SBS2-F1
#
_entry.id   AF-A0A327SBS2-F1
#
_cell.length_a   1.000
_cell.length_b   1.000
_cell.length_c   1.000
_cell.angle_alpha   90.00
_cell.angle_beta   90.00
_cell.angle_gamma   90.00
#
_symmetry.space_group_name_H-M   'P 1'
#
loop_
_entity.id
_entity.type
_entity.pdbx_description
1 polymer ?
#
loop_
_entity_poly.entity_id
_entity_poly.type
_entity_poly.pdbx_seq_one_letter_code
_entity_poly.pdbx_strand_id
1 'polypeptide(L)'
;MCNSKSLIKSALSLFLIFLTALVSCDYWKDGIPVVLTDGHANASATAITVKGTDVYVAGYENDEIAVARYCKNGKQTVLKIDSKLSNGANYSEAYSIFIAGNDVYIAGTEFGLAAYWKNGIPVLLALKKSPDQSGTDNESSKATSIAVSGKDVHVAGIQDTLASLFPYRKILEKWKNHYYPIQKTS
;
A
#
# COMPACT_ATOMS: atom_id res chain seq x y z
N MET A 1 -39.36 10.22 -41.92
CA MET A 1 -38.05 10.74 -41.45
C MET A 1 -37.78 10.19 -40.06
N CYS A 2 -37.04 9.08 -39.96
CA CYS A 2 -36.68 8.45 -38.68
C CYS A 2 -35.22 8.81 -38.38
N ASN A 3 -34.98 9.49 -37.27
CA ASN A 3 -33.70 10.13 -36.97
C ASN A 3 -32.76 9.11 -36.28
N SER A 4 -31.93 8.41 -37.06
CA SER A 4 -30.98 7.38 -36.59
C SER A 4 -29.77 7.93 -35.82
N LYS A 5 -29.77 9.21 -35.45
CA LYS A 5 -28.61 9.87 -34.82
C LYS A 5 -28.47 9.62 -33.31
N SER A 6 -29.39 8.88 -32.68
CA SER A 6 -29.39 8.65 -31.22
C SER A 6 -28.71 7.35 -30.75
N LEU A 7 -28.33 6.43 -31.65
CA LEU A 7 -27.77 5.12 -31.25
C LEU A 7 -26.25 5.00 -31.43
N ILE A 8 -25.58 5.99 -32.01
CA ILE A 8 -24.13 5.92 -32.32
C ILE A 8 -23.26 6.55 -31.23
N LYS A 9 -23.82 7.44 -30.39
CA LYS A 9 -23.06 8.08 -29.28
C LYS A 9 -22.84 7.15 -28.07
N SER A 10 -23.59 6.06 -27.96
CA SER A 10 -23.50 5.11 -26.84
C SER A 10 -22.59 3.91 -27.13
N ALA A 11 -22.25 3.64 -28.39
CA ALA A 11 -21.46 2.47 -28.78
C ALA A 11 -19.99 2.77 -29.09
N LEU A 12 -19.63 4.05 -29.30
CA LEU A 12 -18.25 4.46 -29.61
C LEU A 12 -17.36 4.66 -28.36
N SER A 13 -17.94 4.72 -27.16
CA SER A 13 -17.18 4.91 -25.92
C SER A 13 -16.61 3.62 -25.32
N LEU A 14 -16.91 2.45 -25.91
CA LEU A 14 -16.54 1.15 -25.36
C LEU A 14 -15.41 0.43 -26.12
N PHE A 15 -14.87 1.01 -27.21
CA PHE A 15 -13.91 0.31 -28.08
C PHE A 15 -12.64 1.12 -28.40
N LEU A 16 -12.25 2.07 -27.55
CA LEU A 16 -11.03 2.86 -27.72
C LEU A 16 -10.11 2.85 -26.47
N ILE A 17 -10.06 1.73 -25.73
CA ILE A 17 -9.12 1.58 -24.60
C ILE A 17 -8.04 0.50 -24.87
N PHE A 18 -8.08 -0.23 -25.99
CA PHE A 18 -7.13 -1.33 -26.25
C PHE A 18 -5.96 -1.00 -27.18
N LEU A 19 -5.38 0.20 -27.09
CA LEU A 19 -4.11 0.46 -27.76
C LEU A 19 -3.18 1.23 -26.83
N THR A 20 -2.12 0.55 -26.40
CA THR A 20 -1.11 0.95 -25.40
C THR A 20 -1.47 0.69 -23.92
N ALA A 21 -2.00 -0.49 -23.60
CA ALA A 21 -1.86 -0.99 -22.23
C ALA A 21 -0.39 -1.41 -22.00
N LEU A 22 0.46 -0.43 -21.74
CA LEU A 22 1.65 -0.64 -20.93
C LEU A 22 1.15 -0.80 -19.48
N VAL A 23 1.81 -1.68 -18.71
CA VAL A 23 1.31 -2.33 -17.48
C VAL A 23 0.48 -1.40 -16.58
N SER A 24 -0.83 -1.66 -16.45
CA SER A 24 -1.72 -0.91 -15.57
C SER A 24 -2.15 -1.72 -14.35
N CYS A 25 -2.39 -1.03 -13.24
CA CYS A 25 -3.08 -1.59 -12.09
C CYS A 25 -4.58 -1.40 -12.31
N ASP A 26 -5.35 -2.49 -12.36
CA ASP A 26 -6.79 -2.45 -12.61
C ASP A 26 -7.57 -3.19 -11.52
N TYR A 27 -8.86 -2.88 -11.39
CA TYR A 27 -9.81 -3.78 -10.73
C TYR A 27 -11.03 -3.99 -11.61
N TRP A 28 -11.70 -5.13 -11.46
CA TRP A 28 -12.91 -5.43 -12.21
C TRP A 28 -14.14 -5.20 -11.34
N LYS A 29 -15.08 -4.42 -11.85
CA LYS A 29 -16.41 -4.23 -11.25
C LYS A 29 -17.43 -4.86 -12.19
N ASP A 30 -18.07 -5.93 -11.76
CA ASP A 30 -19.10 -6.64 -12.54
C ASP A 30 -18.60 -7.05 -13.94
N GLY A 31 -17.33 -7.47 -14.03
CA GLY A 31 -16.67 -7.83 -15.28
C GLY A 31 -16.14 -6.66 -16.12
N ILE A 32 -16.40 -5.41 -15.71
CA ILE A 32 -15.91 -4.21 -16.39
C ILE A 32 -14.61 -3.76 -15.74
N PRO A 33 -13.50 -3.62 -16.50
CA PRO A 33 -12.24 -3.13 -15.96
C PRO A 33 -12.34 -1.65 -15.60
N VAL A 34 -11.78 -1.30 -14.44
CA VAL A 34 -11.57 0.06 -13.98
C VAL A 34 -10.07 0.28 -13.84
N VAL A 35 -9.54 1.12 -14.73
CA VAL A 35 -8.12 1.44 -14.81
C VAL A 35 -7.71 2.36 -13.67
N LEU A 36 -6.66 2.02 -12.93
CA LEU A 36 -6.18 2.82 -11.79
C LEU A 36 -4.95 3.65 -12.12
N THR A 37 -4.14 3.26 -13.11
CA THR A 37 -2.88 3.93 -13.48
C THR A 37 -2.91 4.31 -14.96
N ASP A 38 -2.10 5.28 -15.36
CA ASP A 38 -2.00 5.71 -16.76
C ASP A 38 -1.17 4.75 -17.66
N GLY A 39 -0.67 3.64 -17.08
CA GLY A 39 0.04 2.58 -17.78
C GLY A 39 1.54 2.83 -17.99
N HIS A 40 2.09 3.94 -17.49
CA HIS A 40 3.50 4.27 -17.72
C HIS A 40 4.48 3.44 -16.87
N ALA A 41 4.01 2.82 -15.79
CA ALA A 41 4.83 2.12 -14.82
C ALA A 41 4.20 0.79 -14.39
N ASN A 42 5.04 -0.20 -14.07
CA ASN A 42 4.58 -1.47 -13.53
C ASN A 42 3.84 -1.23 -12.21
N ALA A 43 2.62 -1.72 -12.06
CA ALA A 43 1.85 -1.50 -10.85
C ALA A 43 1.12 -2.78 -10.41
N SER A 44 0.87 -2.89 -9.10
CA SER A 44 0.22 -4.07 -8.51
C SER A 44 -0.86 -3.65 -7.52
N ALA A 45 -2.08 -4.13 -7.74
CA ALA A 45 -3.18 -4.06 -6.76
C ALA A 45 -3.05 -5.26 -5.83
N THR A 46 -2.81 -5.00 -4.55
CA THR A 46 -2.56 -6.04 -3.55
C THR A 46 -3.76 -6.27 -2.65
N ALA A 47 -4.61 -5.27 -2.49
CA ALA A 47 -5.80 -5.38 -1.65
C ALA A 47 -6.96 -4.50 -2.15
N ILE A 48 -8.18 -5.00 -1.99
CA ILE A 48 -9.42 -4.30 -2.33
C ILE A 48 -10.41 -4.42 -1.17
N THR A 49 -11.16 -3.36 -0.91
CA THR A 49 -12.28 -3.36 0.03
C THR A 49 -13.38 -2.41 -0.43
N VAL A 50 -14.61 -2.65 0.03
CA VAL A 50 -15.79 -1.89 -0.38
C VAL A 50 -16.52 -1.39 0.86
N LYS A 51 -16.86 -0.10 0.87
CA LYS A 51 -17.72 0.51 1.91
C LYS A 51 -18.87 1.25 1.25
N GLY A 52 -20.08 0.69 1.36
CA GLY A 52 -21.25 1.23 0.66
C GLY A 52 -21.02 1.16 -0.85
N THR A 53 -21.02 2.32 -1.52
CA THR A 53 -20.75 2.44 -2.97
C THR A 53 -19.29 2.67 -3.31
N ASP A 54 -18.45 2.95 -2.30
CA ASP A 54 -17.05 3.29 -2.50
C ASP A 54 -16.17 2.04 -2.55
N VAL A 55 -15.37 1.93 -3.61
CA VAL A 55 -14.35 0.90 -3.79
C VAL A 55 -12.99 1.49 -3.48
N TYR A 56 -12.24 0.82 -2.61
CA TYR A 56 -10.88 1.20 -2.25
C TYR A 56 -9.92 0.10 -2.68
N VAL A 57 -8.85 0.48 -3.37
CA VAL A 57 -7.80 -0.46 -3.80
C VAL A 57 -6.47 0.07 -3.30
N ALA A 58 -5.67 -0.76 -2.65
CA ALA A 58 -4.31 -0.45 -2.24
C ALA A 58 -3.31 -1.29 -3.05
N GLY A 59 -2.11 -0.76 -3.16
CA GLY A 59 -1.05 -1.36 -3.96
C GLY A 59 0.17 -0.47 -4.05
N TYR A 60 0.96 -0.68 -5.08
CA TYR A 60 2.10 0.15 -5.38
C TYR A 60 2.29 0.30 -6.89
N GLU A 61 2.96 1.38 -7.25
CA GLU A 61 3.40 1.68 -8.61
C GLU A 61 4.92 1.74 -8.59
N ASN A 62 5.56 1.08 -9.56
CA ASN A 62 6.99 0.89 -9.63
C ASN A 62 7.52 1.57 -10.90
N ASP A 63 7.87 2.85 -10.73
CA ASP A 63 8.57 3.68 -11.70
C ASP A 63 10.00 3.89 -11.16
N GLU A 64 10.90 2.95 -11.51
CA GLU A 64 12.25 2.76 -10.94
C GLU A 64 12.29 2.34 -9.45
N ILE A 65 11.42 2.90 -8.62
CA ILE A 65 11.25 2.59 -7.20
C ILE A 65 9.76 2.37 -6.92
N ALA A 66 9.42 1.29 -6.21
CA ALA A 66 8.05 1.03 -5.78
C ALA A 66 7.58 2.11 -4.78
N VAL A 67 6.44 2.72 -5.06
CA VAL A 67 5.78 3.73 -4.22
C VAL A 67 4.36 3.27 -3.91
N ALA A 68 4.03 3.21 -2.62
CA ALA A 68 2.74 2.76 -2.15
C ALA A 68 1.64 3.78 -2.46
N ARG A 69 0.49 3.27 -2.91
CA ARG A 69 -0.67 4.06 -3.33
C ARG A 69 -1.96 3.39 -2.86
N TYR A 70 -3.01 4.19 -2.78
CA TYR A 70 -4.37 3.66 -2.80
C TYR A 70 -5.25 4.51 -3.71
N CYS A 71 -6.35 3.94 -4.17
CA CYS A 71 -7.38 4.65 -4.90
C CYS A 71 -8.72 4.53 -4.19
N LYS A 72 -9.58 5.53 -4.38
CA LYS A 72 -11.00 5.49 -4.04
C LYS A 72 -11.79 5.78 -5.31
N ASN A 73 -12.58 4.82 -5.80
CA ASN A 73 -13.35 4.92 -7.05
C ASN A 73 -12.48 5.40 -8.24
N GLY A 74 -11.29 4.82 -8.40
CA GLY A 74 -10.34 5.19 -9.46
C GLY A 74 -9.50 6.45 -9.17
N LYS A 75 -9.86 7.28 -8.18
CA LYS A 75 -9.04 8.44 -7.79
C LYS A 75 -7.88 8.00 -6.90
N GLN A 76 -6.66 8.05 -7.45
CA GLN A 76 -5.44 7.69 -6.72
C GLN A 76 -5.02 8.70 -5.64
N THR A 77 -4.28 8.19 -4.66
CA THR A 77 -3.61 8.93 -3.60
C THR A 77 -2.29 8.23 -3.27
N VAL A 78 -1.19 8.97 -3.31
CA VAL A 78 0.13 8.49 -2.92
C VAL A 78 0.23 8.44 -1.40
N LEU A 79 0.76 7.35 -0.86
CA LEU A 79 1.04 7.22 0.58
C LEU A 79 2.34 7.96 0.91
N LYS A 80 2.29 8.82 1.92
CA LYS A 80 3.50 9.56 2.33
C LYS A 80 4.47 8.63 3.04
N ILE A 81 5.74 8.93 2.89
CA ILE A 81 6.82 8.31 3.66
C ILE A 81 7.27 9.26 4.78
N ASP A 82 7.90 8.74 5.83
CA ASP A 82 8.57 9.52 6.85
C ASP A 82 9.87 10.10 6.29
N SER A 83 9.92 11.43 6.16
CA SER A 83 11.09 12.14 5.63
C SER A 83 12.36 11.97 6.47
N LYS A 84 12.24 11.53 7.73
CA LYS A 84 13.40 11.21 8.58
C LYS A 84 14.07 9.90 8.20
N LEU A 85 13.36 9.02 7.49
CA LEU A 85 13.90 7.75 6.99
C LEU A 85 14.44 7.88 5.56
N SER A 86 13.95 8.85 4.79
CA SER A 86 14.34 9.03 3.40
C SER A 86 15.80 9.47 3.27
N ASN A 87 16.60 8.64 2.59
CA ASN A 87 17.95 8.95 2.12
C ASN A 87 17.95 9.36 0.63
N GLY A 88 16.79 9.77 0.08
CA GLY A 88 16.60 10.10 -1.33
C GLY A 88 15.92 9.00 -2.15
N ALA A 89 15.86 7.76 -1.66
CA ALA A 89 14.93 6.76 -2.19
C ALA A 89 13.54 6.96 -1.54
N ASN A 90 12.45 6.56 -2.21
CA ASN A 90 11.08 6.65 -1.69
C ASN A 90 10.37 5.28 -1.68
N TYR A 91 11.12 4.21 -1.34
CA TYR A 91 10.61 2.84 -1.42
C TYR A 91 9.49 2.59 -0.41
N SER A 92 8.31 2.22 -0.92
CA SER A 92 7.17 1.79 -0.11
C SER A 92 6.25 0.86 -0.91
N GLU A 93 5.66 -0.11 -0.22
CA GLU A 93 4.65 -1.01 -0.80
C GLU A 93 3.46 -1.17 0.15
N ALA A 94 2.24 -1.14 -0.36
CA ALA A 94 1.03 -1.46 0.40
C ALA A 94 0.57 -2.88 0.12
N TYR A 95 0.12 -3.60 1.15
CA TYR A 95 -0.29 -5.01 1.08
C TYR A 95 -1.71 -5.28 1.60
N SER A 96 -2.26 -4.41 2.43
CA SER A 96 -3.60 -4.60 3.00
C SER A 96 -4.30 -3.26 3.22
N ILE A 97 -5.62 -3.23 3.08
CA ILE A 97 -6.45 -2.03 3.28
C ILE A 97 -7.67 -2.37 4.13
N PHE A 98 -8.00 -1.48 5.06
CA PHE A 98 -9.16 -1.56 5.94
C PHE A 98 -9.80 -0.19 6.09
N ILE A 99 -11.13 -0.14 6.08
CA ILE A 99 -11.89 1.12 6.23
C ILE A 99 -12.66 1.07 7.55
N ALA A 100 -12.38 2.03 8.45
CA ALA A 100 -13.08 2.14 9.74
C ALA A 100 -13.74 3.52 9.84
N GLY A 101 -15.07 3.56 9.80
CA GLY A 101 -15.77 4.84 9.66
C GLY A 101 -15.28 5.57 8.41
N ASN A 102 -14.79 6.80 8.54
CA ASN A 102 -14.28 7.59 7.41
C ASN A 102 -12.76 7.46 7.21
N ASP A 103 -12.09 6.72 8.08
CA ASP A 103 -10.64 6.57 8.04
C ASP A 103 -10.24 5.37 7.18
N VAL A 104 -9.19 5.57 6.39
CA VAL A 104 -8.53 4.56 5.56
C VAL A 104 -7.25 4.11 6.28
N TYR A 105 -7.13 2.81 6.53
CA TYR A 105 -5.97 2.19 7.15
C TYR A 105 -5.33 1.24 6.15
N ILE A 106 -4.04 1.38 5.91
CA ILE A 106 -3.32 0.56 4.93
C ILE A 106 -2.07 0.01 5.61
N ALA A 107 -1.83 -1.30 5.55
CA ALA A 107 -0.59 -1.90 6.04
C ALA A 107 0.37 -2.19 4.89
N GLY A 108 1.67 -2.08 5.17
CA GLY A 108 2.70 -2.37 4.20
C GLY A 108 4.12 -2.21 4.74
N THR A 109 5.02 -1.75 3.87
CA THR A 109 6.41 -1.48 4.22
C THR A 109 6.85 -0.13 3.68
N GLU A 110 7.71 0.52 4.45
CA GLU A 110 8.38 1.76 4.10
C GLU A 110 9.87 1.59 4.38
N PHE A 111 10.73 1.73 3.37
CA PHE A 111 12.18 1.46 3.49
C PHE A 111 12.51 0.08 4.11
N GLY A 112 11.70 -0.94 3.81
CA GLY A 112 11.88 -2.26 4.39
C GLY A 112 11.48 -2.35 5.87
N LEU A 113 10.88 -1.30 6.45
CA LEU A 113 10.31 -1.29 7.80
C LEU A 113 8.80 -1.48 7.76
N ALA A 114 8.26 -2.24 8.70
CA ALA A 114 6.82 -2.43 8.82
C ALA A 114 6.16 -1.09 9.20
N ALA A 115 5.14 -0.71 8.43
CA ALA A 115 4.39 0.51 8.64
C ALA A 115 2.92 0.29 8.34
N TYR A 116 2.08 1.19 8.85
CA TYR A 116 0.74 1.39 8.31
C TYR A 116 0.48 2.86 8.06
N TRP A 117 -0.40 3.18 7.11
CA TRP A 117 -0.86 4.53 6.83
C TRP A 117 -2.27 4.72 7.34
N LYS A 118 -2.51 5.82 8.04
CA LYS A 118 -3.86 6.31 8.34
C LYS A 118 -4.10 7.56 7.48
N ASN A 119 -5.07 7.48 6.57
CA ASN A 119 -5.41 8.58 5.64
C ASN A 119 -4.19 9.13 4.88
N GLY A 120 -3.30 8.23 4.43
CA GLY A 120 -2.08 8.58 3.70
C GLY A 120 -0.90 9.02 4.55
N ILE A 121 -1.04 9.11 5.88
CA ILE A 121 0.04 9.49 6.80
C ILE A 121 0.64 8.23 7.45
N PRO A 122 1.97 8.01 7.37
CA PRO A 122 2.61 6.80 7.89
C PRO A 122 2.64 6.78 9.42
N VAL A 123 2.58 5.57 9.95
CA VAL A 123 2.83 5.20 11.33
C VAL A 123 3.76 3.99 11.30
N LEU A 124 4.99 4.19 11.75
CA LEU A 124 6.01 3.14 11.79
C LEU A 124 5.75 2.17 12.95
N LEU A 125 5.93 0.88 12.68
CA LEU A 125 5.71 -0.20 13.66
C LEU A 125 7.02 -0.79 14.18
N ALA A 126 8.06 -0.81 13.34
CA ALA A 126 9.37 -1.32 13.69
C ALA A 126 10.33 -0.18 14.08
N LEU A 127 11.20 -0.43 15.07
CA LEU A 127 12.30 0.47 15.42
C LEU A 127 13.46 0.26 14.44
N LYS A 128 13.99 1.34 13.86
CA LYS A 128 15.33 1.33 13.25
C LYS A 128 16.33 1.03 14.36
N LYS A 129 17.02 -0.13 14.31
CA LYS A 129 17.87 -0.57 15.42
C LYS A 129 19.33 -0.85 15.00
N SER A 130 19.99 0.17 14.46
CA SER A 130 21.31 0.61 14.95
C SER A 130 21.67 1.98 14.36
N PRO A 131 22.20 2.94 15.15
CA PRO A 131 22.81 4.16 14.61
C PRO A 131 24.13 3.91 13.86
N ASP A 132 24.73 2.73 14.02
CA ASP A 132 26.10 2.44 13.57
C ASP A 132 26.21 1.53 12.33
N GLN A 133 25.11 0.96 11.85
CA GLN A 133 25.17 0.05 10.70
C GLN A 133 24.93 0.84 9.40
N SER A 134 25.99 0.90 8.60
CA SER A 134 25.97 1.28 7.22
C SER A 134 25.08 0.32 6.41
N GLY A 135 23.78 0.61 6.32
CA GLY A 135 22.85 0.17 5.27
C GLY A 135 23.01 -1.25 4.68
N THR A 136 23.36 -2.25 5.49
CA THR A 136 23.68 -3.63 5.03
C THR A 136 23.08 -4.70 5.94
N ASP A 137 22.41 -4.32 7.01
CA ASP A 137 21.54 -5.19 7.78
C ASP A 137 20.29 -5.48 6.96
N ASN A 138 20.19 -6.72 6.46
CA ASN A 138 19.05 -7.30 5.75
C ASN A 138 17.80 -7.45 6.65
N GLU A 139 17.64 -6.58 7.64
CA GLU A 139 16.53 -6.58 8.59
C GLU A 139 15.31 -5.94 7.94
N SER A 140 14.55 -6.76 7.22
CA SER A 140 13.27 -6.35 6.69
C SER A 140 12.15 -6.68 7.68
N SER A 141 11.27 -5.72 7.92
CA SER A 141 9.97 -5.95 8.51
C SER A 141 8.87 -5.50 7.54
N LYS A 142 7.79 -6.27 7.49
CA LYS A 142 6.67 -6.01 6.58
C LYS A 142 5.36 -6.22 7.31
N ALA A 143 4.50 -5.21 7.32
CA ALA A 143 3.12 -5.38 7.76
C ALA A 143 2.27 -5.89 6.59
N THR A 144 1.75 -7.11 6.70
CA THR A 144 1.03 -7.79 5.60
C THR A 144 -0.48 -7.74 5.76
N SER A 145 -0.99 -7.45 6.96
CA SER A 145 -2.42 -7.41 7.23
C SER A 145 -2.76 -6.38 8.30
N ILE A 146 -3.90 -5.73 8.16
CA ILE A 146 -4.43 -4.75 9.11
C ILE A 146 -5.91 -4.96 9.38
N ALA A 147 -6.31 -4.78 10.63
CA ALA A 147 -7.70 -4.74 11.07
C ALA A 147 -7.87 -3.66 12.14
N VAL A 148 -9.05 -3.01 12.17
CA VAL A 148 -9.35 -1.96 13.15
C VAL A 148 -10.64 -2.30 13.87
N SER A 149 -10.61 -2.19 15.20
CA SER A 149 -11.78 -2.38 16.07
C SER A 149 -11.89 -1.22 17.05
N GLY A 150 -12.89 -0.36 16.85
CA GLY A 150 -13.04 0.87 17.64
C GLY A 150 -11.82 1.78 17.50
N LYS A 151 -11.05 1.94 18.58
CA LYS A 151 -9.82 2.74 18.62
C LYS A 151 -8.55 1.92 18.40
N ASP A 152 -8.65 0.60 18.43
CA ASP A 152 -7.50 -0.30 18.35
C ASP A 152 -7.17 -0.63 16.90
N VAL A 153 -5.91 -0.40 16.52
CA VAL A 153 -5.35 -0.85 15.25
C VAL A 153 -4.52 -2.11 15.50
N HIS A 154 -4.89 -3.19 14.82
CA HIS A 154 -4.19 -4.47 14.87
C HIS A 154 -3.47 -4.69 13.54
N VAL A 155 -2.16 -4.87 13.60
CA VAL A 155 -1.35 -5.14 12.42
C VAL A 155 -0.61 -6.45 12.62
N ALA A 156 -0.60 -7.29 11.58
CA ALA A 156 0.17 -8.52 11.53
C ALA A 156 1.20 -8.46 10.42
N GLY A 157 2.32 -9.17 10.59
CA GLY A 157 3.41 -9.12 9.63
C GLY A 157 4.59 -9.98 10.04
N ILE A 158 5.70 -9.76 9.33
CA ILE A 158 6.98 -10.40 9.59
C ILE A 158 7.99 -9.37 10.06
N GLN A 159 8.88 -9.78 10.94
CA GLN A 159 10.10 -9.06 11.25
C GLN A 159 11.26 -10.05 11.21
N ASP A 160 12.26 -9.74 10.39
CA ASP A 160 13.56 -10.39 10.49
C ASP A 160 14.27 -9.82 11.72
N THR A 161 14.71 -10.68 12.64
CA THR A 161 15.45 -10.29 13.85
C THR A 161 16.88 -10.81 13.76
N LEU A 162 17.86 -10.03 14.27
CA LEU A 162 19.25 -10.44 14.31
C LEU A 162 19.42 -11.79 15.02
N ALA A 163 19.93 -12.73 14.24
CA ALA A 163 20.36 -14.06 14.57
C ALA A 163 21.70 -14.07 15.35
N SER A 164 21.90 -13.21 16.35
CA SER A 164 23.18 -13.26 17.10
C SER A 164 23.29 -14.48 18.03
N LEU A 165 22.22 -15.29 18.20
CA LEU A 165 22.29 -16.54 18.95
C LEU A 165 21.56 -17.77 18.33
N PHE A 166 20.83 -17.66 17.22
CA PHE A 166 20.19 -18.81 16.53
C PHE A 166 20.00 -18.53 15.02
N PRO A 167 20.10 -19.54 14.12
CA PRO A 167 20.00 -19.32 12.67
C PRO A 167 18.71 -18.61 12.26
N TYR A 168 18.82 -17.68 11.30
CA TYR A 168 17.76 -16.87 10.66
C TYR A 168 16.34 -17.40 10.86
N ARG A 169 15.51 -16.68 11.65
CA ARG A 169 14.10 -17.03 11.87
C ARG A 169 13.21 -15.84 11.50
N LYS A 170 12.34 -16.03 10.51
CA LYS A 170 11.17 -15.15 10.31
C LYS A 170 10.19 -15.39 11.44
N ILE A 171 9.86 -14.35 12.20
CA ILE A 171 8.87 -14.43 13.28
C ILE A 171 7.61 -13.69 12.83
N LEU A 172 6.46 -14.32 13.07
CA LEU A 172 5.16 -13.69 12.90
C LEU A 172 4.92 -12.76 14.11
N GLU A 173 4.74 -11.47 13.84
CA GLU A 173 4.51 -10.48 14.90
C GLU A 173 3.12 -9.85 14.77
N LYS A 174 2.58 -9.45 15.93
CA LYS A 174 1.32 -8.72 16.06
C LYS A 174 1.57 -7.41 16.81
N TRP A 175 1.33 -6.29 16.15
CA TRP A 175 1.40 -4.97 16.77
C TRP A 175 0.00 -4.50 17.22
N LYS A 176 -0.06 -3.94 18.43
CA LYS A 176 -1.26 -3.27 18.98
C LYS A 176 -0.82 -1.91 19.55
N ASN A 177 -1.33 -0.83 18.98
CA ASN A 177 -1.15 0.58 19.43
C ASN A 177 0.30 0.96 19.82
N HIS A 178 1.07 1.53 18.88
CA HIS A 178 2.38 2.22 19.00
C HIS A 178 3.35 1.67 20.08
N TYR A 179 4.41 0.96 19.66
CA TYR A 179 5.49 0.59 20.58
C TYR A 179 6.79 1.33 20.25
N TYR A 180 7.14 2.34 21.06
CA TYR A 180 8.50 2.89 21.14
C TYR A 180 8.95 2.89 22.61
N PRO A 181 9.61 1.84 23.12
CA PRO A 181 10.51 1.99 24.25
C PRO A 181 11.91 2.28 23.69
N ILE A 182 12.30 3.56 23.77
CA ILE A 182 13.71 3.92 23.74
C ILE A 182 14.32 3.25 24.99
N GLN A 183 15.18 2.26 24.79
CA GLN A 183 16.02 1.76 25.88
C GLN A 183 16.93 2.93 26.30
N LYS A 184 16.63 3.56 27.43
CA LYS A 184 17.60 4.41 28.12
C LYS A 184 18.74 3.50 28.53
N THR A 185 19.88 3.62 27.86
CA THR A 185 21.14 3.12 28.40
C THR A 185 21.45 3.94 29.65
N SER A 186 21.50 3.26 30.79
CA SER A 186 21.96 3.76 32.09
C SER A 186 23.44 4.13 32.05
#